data_AF-A0AAX2RLG4-F1
#
_entry.id   AF-A0AAX2RLG4-F1
#
_cell.length_a   1.000
_cell.length_b   1.000
_cell.length_c   1.000
_cell.angle_alpha   90.00
_cell.angle_beta   90.00
_cell.angle_gamma   90.00
#
_symmetry.space_group_name_H-M   'P 1'
#
loop_
_entity.id
_entity.type
_entity.pdbx_description
1 polymer ?
#
loop_
_entity_poly.entity_id
_entity_poly.type
_entity_poly.pdbx_seq_one_letter_code
_entity_poly.pdbx_strand_id
1 'polypeptide(L)' 'MFTRARAELKELITLVAEIERYDATLAAKRDIVPTEESRQERRRKEKRKLELIDKYELS' A
#
# COMPACT_ATOMS: atom_id res chain seq x y z
N MET A 1 -6.52 -17.23 16.50
CA MET A 1 -5.89 -17.57 15.21
C MET A 1 -6.64 -16.99 14.00
N PHE A 2 -7.97 -16.80 14.02
CA PHE A 2 -8.71 -16.19 12.89
C PHE A 2 -8.69 -14.64 12.84
N THR A 3 -8.60 -14.00 14.01
CA THR A 3 -8.64 -12.53 14.14
C THR A 3 -7.43 -11.83 13.54
N ARG A 4 -6.23 -12.42 13.68
CA ARG A 4 -4.99 -11.89 13.12
C ARG A 4 -5.01 -11.93 11.59
N ALA A 5 -5.35 -13.07 11.00
CA ALA A 5 -5.43 -13.20 9.55
C ALA A 5 -6.49 -12.26 8.95
N ARG A 6 -7.63 -12.10 9.61
CA ARG A 6 -8.65 -11.13 9.18
C ARG A 6 -8.17 -9.68 9.28
N ALA A 7 -7.40 -9.34 10.31
CA ALA A 7 -6.81 -8.01 10.44
C ALA A 7 -5.78 -7.75 9.35
N GLU A 8 -4.91 -8.72 9.08
CA GLU A 8 -3.89 -8.65 8.02
C GLU A 8 -4.51 -8.59 6.61
N LEU A 9 -5.63 -9.28 6.36
CA LEU A 9 -6.37 -9.15 5.10
C LEU A 9 -6.98 -7.76 4.93
N LYS A 10 -7.57 -7.20 5.99
CA LYS A 10 -8.07 -5.81 5.98
C LYS A 10 -6.94 -4.81 5.74
N GLU A 11 -5.79 -5.04 6.37
CA GLU A 11 -4.58 -4.26 6.17
C GLU A 11 -4.16 -4.29 4.70
N LEU A 12 -4.08 -5.49 4.09
CA LEU A 12 -3.73 -5.64 2.68
C LEU A 12 -4.67 -4.87 1.74
N ILE A 13 -5.99 -5.00 1.94
CA ILE A 13 -7.00 -4.26 1.16
C ILE A 13 -6.81 -2.74 1.30
N THR A 14 -6.51 -2.29 2.53
CA THR A 14 -6.30 -0.86 2.81
C THR A 14 -5.03 -0.36 2.12
N LEU A 15 -3.93 -1.12 2.21
CA LEU A 15 -2.66 -0.78 1.57
C LEU A 15 -2.79 -0.64 0.05
N VAL A 16 -3.49 -1.58 -0.59
CA VAL A 16 -3.76 -1.52 -2.04
C VAL A 16 -4.53 -0.25 -2.38
N ALA A 17 -5.65 0.01 -1.70
CA ALA A 17 -6.49 1.19 -1.96
C ALA A 17 -5.74 2.52 -1.75
N GLU A 18 -4.88 2.59 -0.74
CA GLU A 18 -4.08 3.79 -0.47
C GLU A 18 -2.97 4.02 -1.51
N ILE A 19 -2.30 2.96 -1.96
CA ILE A 19 -1.27 3.03 -3.01
C ILE A 19 -1.92 3.43 -4.33
N GLU A 20 -3.03 2.80 -4.71
CA GLU A 20 -3.76 3.15 -5.93
C GLU A 20 -4.24 4.61 -5.91
N ARG A 21 -4.76 5.08 -4.78
CA ARG A 21 -5.18 6.48 -4.65
C ARG A 21 -4.00 7.44 -4.79
N TYR A 22 -2.86 7.11 -4.21
CA TYR A 22 -1.64 7.90 -4.33
C TYR A 22 -1.18 7.98 -5.79
N ASP A 23 -1.08 6.82 -6.46
CA ASP A 23 -0.65 6.73 -7.86
C ASP A 23 -1.64 7.44 -8.80
N ALA A 24 -2.95 7.29 -8.57
CA ALA A 24 -3.99 8.00 -9.31
C ALA A 24 -3.91 9.52 -9.11
N THR A 25 -3.60 9.98 -7.89
CA THR A 25 -3.45 11.41 -7.60
C THR A 25 -2.25 12.00 -8.36
N LEU A 26 -1.12 11.29 -8.40
CA LEU A 26 0.06 11.71 -9.17
C LEU A 26 -0.20 11.67 -10.68
N ALA A 27 -0.93 10.65 -11.15
CA ALA A 27 -1.28 10.55 -12.56
C ALA A 27 -2.22 11.69 -13.01
N ALA A 28 -3.18 12.08 -12.16
CA ALA A 28 -4.13 13.15 -12.43
C ALA A 28 -3.52 14.56 -12.31
N LYS A 29 -2.54 14.74 -11.42
CA LYS A 29 -1.89 16.03 -11.16
C LYS A 29 -0.38 15.91 -11.36
N ARG A 30 0.02 15.88 -12.64
CA ARG A 30 1.42 15.68 -13.07
C ARG A 30 2.39 16.78 -12.62
N ASP A 31 1.87 17.93 -12.25
CA ASP A 31 2.59 19.09 -11.71
C ASP A 31 2.93 18.94 -10.22
N ILE A 32 2.27 18.03 -9.51
CA ILE A 32 2.57 17.76 -8.10
C ILE A 32 3.83 16.90 -8.01
N VAL A 33 4.88 17.48 -7.42
CA VAL A 33 6.05 16.74 -6.98
C VAL A 33 5.80 16.26 -5.55
N PRO A 34 5.65 14.94 -5.30
CA PRO A 34 5.44 14.46 -3.95
C PRO A 34 6.66 14.74 -3.07
N THR A 35 6.38 15.12 -1.82
CA THR A 35 7.40 15.31 -0.79
C THR A 35 8.18 14.03 -0.55
N GLU A 36 9.41 14.15 -0.05
CA GLU A 36 10.22 12.96 0.24
C GLU A 36 9.56 12.06 1.29
N GLU A 37 8.91 12.65 2.29
CA GLU A 37 8.10 11.93 3.28
C GLU A 37 6.97 11.12 2.60
N SER A 38 6.23 11.73 1.68
CA SER A 38 5.17 11.02 0.94
C SER A 38 5.71 9.84 0.12
N ARG A 39 6.89 9.99 -0.48
CA ARG A 39 7.55 8.90 -1.22
C ARG A 39 8.03 7.79 -0.29
N GLN A 40 8.60 8.14 0.85
CA GLN A 40 9.00 7.17 1.87
C GLN A 40 7.79 6.40 2.38
N GLU A 41 6.68 7.09 2.64
CA GLU A 41 5.45 6.47 3.09
C GLU A 41 4.88 5.51 2.05
N ARG A 42 4.82 5.90 0.78
CA ARG A 42 4.45 4.99 -0.32
C ARG A 42 5.36 3.76 -0.37
N ARG A 43 6.68 3.93 -0.22
CA ARG A 43 7.64 2.81 -0.21
C ARG A 43 7.42 1.87 0.98
N ARG A 44 7.12 2.40 2.17
CA ARG A 44 6.81 1.58 3.36
C ARG A 44 5.53 0.76 3.13
N LYS A 45 4.49 1.38 2.60
CA LYS A 45 3.22 0.71 2.26
C LYS A 45 3.41 -0.38 1.22
N GLU A 46 4.18 -0.12 0.16
CA GLU A 46 4.51 -1.11 -0.87
C GLU A 46 5.27 -2.30 -0.28
N LYS A 47 6.29 -2.05 0.56
CA LYS A 47 7.02 -3.11 1.24
C LYS A 47 6.08 -3.97 2.10
N ARG A 48 5.21 -3.35 2.89
CA ARG A 48 4.26 -4.06 3.75
C ARG A 48 3.24 -4.88 2.95
N LYS A 49 2.78 -4.35 1.82
CA LYS A 49 1.90 -5.06 0.88
C LYS A 49 2.60 -6.33 0.36
N LEU A 50 3.85 -6.22 -0.08
CA LEU A 50 4.62 -7.37 -0.58
C LEU A 50 4.87 -8.42 0.51
N GLU A 51 5.18 -8.01 1.75
CA GLU A 51 5.31 -8.95 2.88
C GLU A 51 4.02 -9.73 3.14
N LEU A 52 2.85 -9.09 3.02
CA LEU A 52 1.55 -9.74 3.20
C LEU A 52 1.22 -10.66 2.03
N ILE A 53 1.52 -10.26 0.80
CA ILE A 53 1.34 -11.11 -0.40
C ILE A 53 2.20 -12.37 -0.29
N ASP A 54 3.48 -12.22 0.04
CA ASP A 54 4.42 -13.34 0.20
C ASP A 54 3.97 -14.29 1.32
N LYS A 55 3.62 -13.75 2.49
CA LYS A 55 3.13 -14.53 3.64
C LYS A 55 1.92 -15.41 3.31
N TYR A 56 1.04 -14.93 2.44
CA TYR A 56 -0.20 -15.60 2.07
C TYR A 56 -0.10 -16.28 0.71
N GLU A 57 1.09 -16.33 0.09
CA GLU A 57 1.34 -16.94 -1.23
C GLU A 57 0.36 -16.42 -2.29
N LEU A 58 0.05 -15.12 -2.26
CA LEU A 58 -0.91 -14.47 -3.17
C LEU A 58 -0.25 -13.98 -4.47
N SER A 59 1.01 -14.33 -4.70
CA SER A 59 1.86 -13.88 -5.83
C SER A 59 1.53 -14.57 -7.14
#